data_AF-A0A519XWE5-F1
#
_entry.id   AF-A0A519XWE5-F1
#
_cell.length_a   1.000
_cell.length_b   1.000
_cell.length_c   1.000
_cell.angle_alpha   90.00
_cell.angle_beta   90.00
_cell.angle_gamma   90.00
#
_symmetry.space_group_name_H-M   'P 1'
#
loop_
_entity.id
_entity.type
_entity.pdbx_description
1 polymer ?
#
loop_
_entity_poly.entity_id
_entity_poly.type
_entity_poly.pdbx_seq_one_letter_code
_entity_poly.pdbx_strand_id
1 'polypeptide(L)'
;TLVEEEPQSEAPAEQGFEFEIKLAETEYVFETPVAEEAPMPEPAPELPVVGLDDNQNDESVEEQLKKSKERIMRLKDLSMKLRTTNGLQELENEPAYKRKQMQLQQVQHSSESQVSRFTLSNDQDGGTEIRPNNSFLHDNVD
;
A
#
# COMPACT_ATOMS: atom_id res chain seq x y z
N THR A 1 -61.89 -9.59 -25.33
CA THR A 1 -60.70 -10.34 -25.78
C THR A 1 -59.54 -9.38 -25.87
N LEU A 2 -58.39 -9.83 -25.36
CA LEU A 2 -57.07 -9.20 -25.34
C LEU A 2 -56.88 -7.92 -24.51
N VAL A 3 -56.41 -8.16 -23.28
CA VAL A 3 -55.42 -7.38 -22.55
C VAL A 3 -54.11 -7.39 -23.35
N GLU A 4 -53.47 -6.24 -23.49
CA GLU A 4 -52.01 -6.17 -23.58
C GLU A 4 -51.56 -4.89 -22.86
N GLU A 5 -50.88 -5.13 -21.74
CA GLU A 5 -50.31 -4.19 -20.80
C GLU A 5 -48.83 -4.05 -21.18
N GLU A 6 -48.41 -2.86 -21.61
CA GLU A 6 -46.99 -2.56 -21.79
C GLU A 6 -46.44 -1.92 -20.50
N PRO A 7 -45.36 -2.45 -19.90
CA PRO A 7 -44.82 -1.92 -18.65
C PRO A 7 -44.03 -0.63 -18.87
N GLN A 8 -44.35 0.40 -18.08
CA GLN A 8 -43.53 1.59 -17.91
C GLN A 8 -42.14 1.21 -17.38
N SER A 9 -41.08 1.53 -18.12
CA SER A 9 -39.71 1.54 -17.57
C SER A 9 -39.40 2.93 -17.01
N GLU A 10 -39.48 3.07 -15.69
CA GLU A 10 -38.88 4.19 -14.96
C GLU A 10 -37.36 4.18 -15.16
N ALA A 11 -36.83 5.24 -15.76
CA ALA A 11 -35.39 5.49 -15.79
C ALA A 11 -34.98 6.13 -14.45
N PRO A 12 -33.98 5.59 -13.71
CA PRO A 12 -33.45 6.28 -12.55
C PRO A 12 -32.63 7.49 -13.00
N ALA A 13 -32.93 8.64 -12.40
CA ALA A 13 -32.20 9.88 -12.60
C ALA A 13 -30.76 9.76 -12.08
N GLU A 14 -29.78 9.65 -12.98
CA GLU A 14 -28.38 9.84 -12.61
C GLU A 14 -28.13 11.34 -12.42
N GLN A 15 -28.10 11.76 -11.15
CA GLN A 15 -27.54 13.06 -10.78
C GLN A 15 -26.04 13.02 -11.02
N GLY A 16 -25.61 13.39 -12.22
CA GLY A 16 -24.21 13.65 -12.55
C GLY A 16 -23.67 14.78 -11.67
N PHE A 17 -22.70 14.46 -10.82
CA PHE A 17 -21.97 15.46 -10.04
C PHE A 17 -20.94 16.13 -10.95
N GLU A 18 -21.26 17.31 -11.46
CA GLU A 18 -20.41 18.08 -12.36
C GLU A 18 -19.35 18.84 -11.55
N PHE A 19 -18.09 18.38 -11.60
CA PHE A 19 -16.98 19.01 -10.91
C PHE A 19 -16.29 20.01 -11.85
N GLU A 20 -16.67 21.28 -11.75
CA GLU A 20 -16.08 22.37 -12.54
C GLU A 20 -14.73 22.81 -11.94
N ILE A 21 -13.62 22.41 -12.57
CA ILE A 21 -12.27 22.86 -12.19
C ILE A 21 -12.04 24.23 -12.83
N LYS A 22 -12.14 25.30 -12.03
CA LYS A 22 -11.75 26.65 -12.45
C LYS A 22 -10.23 26.75 -12.53
N LEU A 23 -9.70 26.69 -13.75
CA LEU A 23 -8.30 26.96 -14.05
C LEU A 23 -8.09 28.49 -14.01
N ALA A 24 -7.71 29.02 -12.85
CA ALA A 24 -7.20 30.38 -12.77
C ALA A 24 -5.77 30.39 -13.31
N GLU A 25 -5.59 31.00 -14.48
CA GLU A 25 -4.29 31.22 -15.12
C GLU A 25 -3.49 32.24 -14.29
N THR A 26 -2.51 31.75 -13.52
CA THR A 26 -1.59 32.63 -12.79
C THR A 26 -0.41 32.94 -13.70
N GLU A 27 -0.38 34.14 -14.29
CA GLU A 27 0.84 34.71 -14.90
C GLU A 27 1.85 35.00 -13.79
N TYR A 28 2.72 34.04 -13.51
CA TYR A 28 3.83 34.23 -12.59
C TYR A 28 5.07 34.63 -13.40
N VAL A 29 5.34 35.93 -13.47
CA VAL A 29 6.58 36.47 -14.05
C VAL A 29 7.68 36.39 -13.00
N PHE A 30 8.69 35.56 -13.25
CA PHE A 30 9.88 35.49 -12.43
C PHE A 30 10.84 36.62 -12.84
N GLU A 31 10.77 37.75 -12.13
CA GLU A 31 11.80 38.78 -12.22
C GLU A 31 13.05 38.31 -11.48
N THR A 32 14.13 38.06 -12.21
CA THR A 32 15.46 37.88 -11.62
C THR A 32 15.92 39.21 -11.04
N PRO A 33 16.13 39.35 -9.71
CA PRO A 33 16.69 40.58 -9.18
C PRO A 33 18.13 40.71 -9.69
N VAL A 34 18.39 41.80 -10.42
CA VAL A 34 19.75 42.22 -10.76
C VAL A 34 20.49 42.47 -9.45
N ALA A 35 21.46 41.62 -9.15
CA ALA A 35 22.28 41.73 -7.95
C ALA A 35 23.19 42.96 -8.08
N GLU A 36 22.85 44.03 -7.36
CA GLU A 36 23.83 45.04 -6.98
C GLU A 36 24.75 44.45 -5.91
N GLU A 37 26.05 44.43 -6.19
CA GLU A 37 27.07 43.74 -5.41
C GLU A 37 27.28 44.46 -4.06
N ALA A 38 26.51 44.04 -3.04
CA ALA A 38 26.73 44.42 -1.65
C ALA A 38 27.86 43.57 -1.03
N PRO A 39 28.70 44.14 -0.13
CA PRO A 39 29.87 43.45 0.41
C PRO A 39 29.46 42.22 1.24
N MET A 40 30.07 41.09 0.91
CA MET A 40 29.83 39.78 1.53
C MET A 40 30.01 39.82 3.06
N PRO A 41 29.03 39.33 3.86
CA PRO A 41 29.27 39.01 5.26
C PRO A 41 30.07 37.71 5.42
N GLU A 42 30.92 37.65 6.45
CA GLU A 42 31.80 36.53 6.84
C GLU A 42 31.11 35.15 6.84
N PRO A 43 31.85 34.06 6.57
CA PRO A 43 31.30 32.72 6.51
C PRO A 43 30.84 32.25 7.91
N ALA A 44 29.54 32.02 8.06
CA ALA A 44 28.98 31.28 9.19
C ALA A 44 29.43 29.80 9.11
N PRO A 45 29.59 29.10 10.25
CA PRO A 45 30.06 27.71 10.26
C PRO A 45 29.10 26.79 9.48
N GLU A 46 29.67 26.05 8.54
CA GLU A 46 28.98 25.07 7.69
C GLU A 46 28.33 24.00 8.57
N LEU A 47 27.00 23.88 8.51
CA LEU A 47 26.32 22.69 9.02
C LEU A 47 26.76 21.50 8.16
N PRO A 48 27.12 20.35 8.76
CA PRO A 48 27.51 19.19 7.98
C PRO A 48 26.34 18.78 7.09
N VAL A 49 26.52 18.88 5.77
CA VAL A 49 25.64 18.28 4.78
C VAL A 49 25.77 16.77 4.98
N VAL A 50 24.83 16.17 5.70
CA VAL A 50 24.74 14.72 5.84
C VAL A 50 24.48 14.18 4.44
N GLY A 51 25.54 13.67 3.81
CA GLY A 51 25.48 13.06 2.50
C GLY A 51 24.52 11.88 2.55
N LEU A 52 23.47 11.91 1.74
CA LEU A 52 22.55 10.78 1.57
C LEU A 52 23.19 9.58 0.85
N ASP A 53 24.51 9.58 0.69
CA ASP A 53 25.29 8.64 -0.13
C ASP A 53 26.31 7.83 0.69
N ASP A 54 26.19 7.83 2.02
CA ASP A 54 27.01 6.99 2.92
C ASP A 54 26.57 5.52 2.96
N ASN A 55 25.79 5.07 1.97
CA ASN A 55 25.61 3.64 1.71
C ASN A 55 26.49 3.27 0.52
N GLN A 56 27.79 3.13 0.80
CA GLN A 56 28.77 2.48 -0.07
C GLN A 56 28.25 1.07 -0.39
N ASN A 57 27.47 0.97 -1.45
CA ASN A 57 27.08 -0.28 -2.04
C ASN A 57 28.30 -0.69 -2.89
N ASP A 58 29.11 -1.64 -2.41
CA ASP A 58 30.21 -2.28 -3.15
C ASP A 58 29.67 -3.10 -4.36
N GLU A 59 28.60 -2.65 -5.01
CA GLU A 59 28.08 -3.23 -6.24
C GLU A 59 28.87 -2.63 -7.41
N SER A 60 29.28 -3.49 -8.34
CA SER A 60 29.97 -3.05 -9.56
C SER A 60 29.12 -2.01 -10.30
N VAL A 61 29.75 -1.01 -10.92
CA VAL A 61 29.08 0.02 -11.74
C VAL A 61 28.13 -0.62 -12.77
N GLU A 62 28.45 -1.81 -13.27
CA GLU A 62 27.60 -2.59 -14.16
C GLU A 62 26.30 -3.08 -13.50
N GLU A 63 26.36 -3.52 -12.24
CA GLU A 63 25.20 -3.98 -11.47
C GLU A 63 24.27 -2.81 -11.13
N GLN A 64 24.84 -1.66 -10.77
CA GLN A 64 24.07 -0.43 -10.57
C GLN A 64 23.35 0.02 -11.85
N LEU A 65 24.01 -0.09 -13.00
CA LEU A 65 23.43 0.21 -14.30
C LEU A 65 22.34 -0.79 -14.69
N LYS A 66 22.49 -2.08 -14.37
CA LYS A 66 21.45 -3.10 -14.57
C LYS A 66 20.23 -2.84 -13.69
N LYS A 67 20.43 -2.54 -12.41
CA LYS A 67 19.37 -2.24 -11.44
C LYS A 67 18.60 -0.98 -11.80
N SER A 68 19.30 0.07 -12.25
CA SER A 68 18.64 1.31 -12.72
C SER A 68 17.80 1.07 -13.98
N LYS A 69 18.29 0.27 -14.95
CA LYS A 69 17.50 -0.13 -16.13
C LYS A 69 16.25 -0.91 -15.75
N GLU A 70 16.37 -1.89 -14.84
CA GLU A 70 15.23 -2.67 -14.34
C GLU A 70 14.21 -1.77 -13.63
N ARG A 71 14.68 -0.83 -12.81
CA ARG A 71 13.82 0.16 -12.15
C ARG A 71 13.07 1.01 -13.16
N ILE A 72 13.76 1.55 -14.17
CA ILE A 72 13.14 2.37 -15.22
C ILE A 72 12.10 1.55 -15.99
N MET A 73 12.41 0.30 -16.33
CA MET A 73 11.47 -0.60 -17.02
C MET A 73 10.22 -0.84 -16.18
N ARG A 74 10.37 -1.22 -14.90
CA ARG A 74 9.23 -1.39 -13.98
C ARG A 74 8.37 -0.14 -13.86
N LEU A 75 9.00 1.03 -13.75
CA LEU A 75 8.26 2.30 -13.65
C LEU A 75 7.49 2.62 -14.93
N LYS A 76 8.08 2.35 -16.10
CA LYS A 76 7.39 2.50 -17.39
C LYS A 76 6.21 1.55 -17.50
N ASP A 77 6.40 0.27 -17.19
CA ASP A 77 5.32 -0.72 -17.20
C ASP A 77 4.19 -0.35 -16.25
N LEU A 78 4.53 0.11 -15.04
CA LEU A 78 3.53 0.59 -14.06
C LEU A 78 2.77 1.79 -14.61
N SER A 79 3.47 2.77 -15.16
CA SER A 79 2.85 3.97 -15.75
C SER A 79 1.93 3.62 -16.93
N MET A 80 2.33 2.66 -17.77
CA MET A 80 1.52 2.18 -18.90
C MET A 80 0.27 1.42 -18.43
N LYS A 81 0.40 0.56 -17.41
CA LYS A 81 -0.74 -0.16 -16.83
C LYS A 81 -1.75 0.78 -16.17
N LEU A 82 -1.29 1.84 -15.51
CA LEU A 82 -2.16 2.83 -14.88
C LEU A 82 -2.84 3.77 -15.88
N ARG A 83 -2.23 4.03 -17.05
CA ARG A 83 -2.82 4.90 -18.09
C ARG A 83 -3.86 4.20 -18.96
N THR A 84 -3.83 2.87 -19.06
CA THR A 84 -4.76 2.13 -19.90
C THR A 84 -6.00 1.73 -19.09
N THR A 85 -7.18 1.91 -19.67
CA THR A 85 -8.46 1.55 -19.01
C THR A 85 -8.52 0.07 -18.65
N ASN A 86 -8.06 -0.81 -19.55
CA ASN A 86 -7.97 -2.25 -19.29
C ASN A 86 -7.00 -2.58 -18.15
N GLY A 87 -5.81 -1.95 -18.13
CA GLY A 87 -4.83 -2.19 -17.06
C GLY A 87 -5.32 -1.71 -15.69
N LEU A 88 -6.07 -0.60 -15.66
CA LEU A 88 -6.70 -0.10 -14.44
C LEU A 88 -7.80 -1.04 -13.94
N GLN A 89 -8.65 -1.54 -14.85
CA GLN A 89 -9.73 -2.46 -14.53
C GLN A 89 -9.22 -3.79 -13.95
N GLU A 90 -8.09 -4.33 -14.45
CA GLU A 90 -7.41 -5.49 -13.86
C GLU A 90 -6.84 -5.20 -12.46
N LEU A 91 -6.40 -3.97 -12.20
CA LEU A 91 -5.87 -3.56 -10.90
C LEU A 91 -6.96 -3.50 -9.82
N GLU A 92 -8.17 -3.10 -10.21
CA GLU A 92 -9.33 -2.91 -9.34
C GLU A 92 -10.11 -4.21 -9.09
N ASN A 93 -10.35 -5.00 -10.14
CA ASN A 93 -11.22 -6.18 -10.03
C ASN A 93 -10.55 -7.38 -9.34
N GLU A 94 -9.21 -7.48 -9.42
CA GLU A 94 -8.48 -8.61 -8.87
C GLU A 94 -7.44 -8.20 -7.82
N PRO A 95 -7.36 -8.93 -6.69
CA PRO A 95 -6.37 -8.65 -5.68
C PRO A 95 -4.95 -8.97 -6.19
N ALA A 96 -3.97 -8.25 -5.65
CA ALA A 96 -2.59 -8.30 -6.13
C ALA A 96 -1.97 -9.71 -6.13
N TYR A 97 -2.33 -10.56 -5.18
CA TYR A 97 -1.80 -11.93 -5.10
C TYR A 97 -2.29 -12.82 -6.25
N LYS A 98 -3.56 -12.68 -6.68
CA LYS A 98 -4.10 -13.41 -7.84
C LYS A 98 -3.46 -12.90 -9.12
N ARG A 99 -3.43 -11.58 -9.31
CA ARG A 99 -2.80 -10.93 -10.48
C ARG A 99 -1.32 -11.31 -10.65
N LYS A 100 -0.59 -11.51 -9.55
CA LYS A 100 0.81 -11.94 -9.55
C LYS A 100 1.01 -13.46 -9.50
N GLN A 101 -0.06 -14.25 -9.55
CA GLN A 101 0.00 -15.71 -9.44
C GLN A 101 0.77 -16.18 -8.18
N MET A 102 0.65 -15.41 -7.09
CA MET A 102 1.30 -15.70 -5.81
C MET A 102 0.36 -16.51 -4.94
N GLN A 103 0.81 -17.71 -4.55
CA GLN A 103 0.11 -18.54 -3.58
C GLN A 103 0.39 -18.03 -2.17
N LEU A 104 -0.63 -17.52 -1.49
CA LEU A 104 -0.52 -17.23 -0.05
C LEU A 104 -0.51 -18.53 0.74
N GLN A 105 0.32 -18.57 1.77
CA GLN A 105 0.21 -19.61 2.79
C GLN A 105 -1.07 -19.36 3.59
N GLN A 106 -1.88 -20.39 3.78
CA GLN A 106 -3.02 -20.32 4.68
C GLN A 106 -2.50 -20.30 6.12
N VAL A 107 -2.33 -19.10 6.63
CA VAL A 107 -2.10 -18.85 8.06
C VAL A 107 -3.43 -18.86 8.79
N GLN A 108 -3.42 -19.38 10.02
CA GLN A 108 -4.59 -19.38 10.87
C GLN A 108 -5.12 -17.96 11.03
N HIS A 109 -6.45 -17.82 10.97
CA HIS A 109 -7.08 -16.53 11.12
C HIS A 109 -6.74 -15.95 12.50
N SER A 110 -6.60 -14.63 12.63
CA SER A 110 -6.28 -14.00 13.92
C SER A 110 -7.36 -14.22 15.00
N SER A 111 -8.58 -14.57 14.59
CA SER A 111 -9.66 -14.98 15.49
C SER A 111 -9.53 -16.42 15.99
N GLU A 112 -8.68 -17.24 15.37
CA GLU A 112 -8.43 -18.60 15.83
C GLU A 112 -7.39 -18.55 16.95
N SER A 113 -7.81 -18.97 18.14
CA SER A 113 -6.98 -18.96 19.34
C SER A 113 -6.08 -20.20 19.37
N GLN A 114 -4.77 -20.01 19.16
CA GLN A 114 -3.75 -21.06 19.31
C GLN A 114 -3.39 -21.28 20.79
N VAL A 115 -4.35 -21.18 21.71
CA VAL A 115 -4.09 -21.38 23.14
C VAL A 115 -4.41 -22.81 23.52
N SER A 116 -3.41 -23.52 24.02
CA SER A 116 -3.60 -24.90 24.50
C SER A 116 -4.57 -24.91 25.68
N ARG A 117 -5.72 -25.58 25.51
CA ARG A 117 -6.69 -25.82 26.58
C ARG A 117 -6.26 -26.91 27.55
N PHE A 118 -5.08 -27.50 27.36
CA PHE A 118 -4.58 -28.60 28.17
C PHE A 118 -3.68 -28.12 29.32
N THR A 119 -3.76 -28.79 30.47
CA THR A 119 -2.86 -28.59 31.62
C THR A 119 -2.09 -29.86 31.91
N LEU A 120 -0.81 -29.71 32.28
CA LEU A 120 0.02 -30.80 32.80
C LEU A 120 -0.23 -30.93 34.31
N SER A 121 -0.73 -32.08 34.77
CA SER A 121 -0.95 -32.37 36.19
C SER A 121 -0.29 -33.69 36.58
N ASN A 122 0.22 -33.78 37.80
CA ASN A 122 0.74 -35.03 38.34
C ASN A 122 -0.41 -35.80 38.99
N ASP A 123 -0.55 -37.07 38.61
CA ASP A 123 -1.47 -38.00 39.22
C ASP A 123 -0.93 -38.51 40.57
N GLN A 124 -1.82 -39.09 41.37
CA GLN A 124 -1.56 -39.57 42.73
C GLN A 124 -0.52 -40.71 42.76
N ASP A 125 -0.37 -41.43 41.65
CA ASP A 125 0.65 -42.47 41.44
C ASP A 125 1.97 -41.94 40.85
N GLY A 126 2.16 -40.61 40.78
CA GLY A 126 3.40 -39.96 40.32
C GLY A 126 3.56 -39.90 38.79
N GLY A 127 2.54 -40.30 38.03
CA GLY A 127 2.52 -40.16 36.57
C GLY A 127 2.14 -38.74 36.11
N THR A 128 2.77 -38.24 35.07
CA THR A 128 2.39 -36.96 34.43
C THR A 128 1.24 -37.20 33.45
N GLU A 129 0.10 -36.54 33.67
CA GLU A 129 -1.11 -36.61 32.84
C GLU A 129 -1.41 -35.25 32.18
N ILE A 130 -1.94 -35.29 30.96
CA ILE A 130 -2.44 -34.11 30.24
C ILE A 130 -3.97 -34.05 30.41
N ARG A 131 -4.49 -32.98 31.03
CA ARG A 131 -5.95 -32.78 31.25
C ARG A 131 -6.54 -31.73 30.30
N PRO A 132 -7.71 -31.97 29.68
CA PRO A 132 -8.29 -31.11 28.63
C PRO A 132 -9.02 -29.83 29.09
N ASN A 133 -9.05 -29.53 30.39
CA ASN A 133 -9.81 -28.41 30.95
C ASN A 133 -8.93 -27.46 31.76
N ASN A 134 -8.16 -26.61 31.06
CA ASN A 134 -7.36 -25.57 31.71
C ASN A 134 -8.24 -24.50 32.39
N SER A 135 -8.29 -24.52 33.72
CA SER A 135 -9.05 -23.55 34.53
C SER A 135 -8.49 -22.12 34.52
N PHE A 136 -7.27 -21.91 34.00
CA PHE A 136 -6.67 -20.58 33.86
C PHE A 136 -7.01 -19.90 32.54
N LEU A 137 -7.75 -20.58 31.65
CA LEU A 137 -8.17 -20.01 30.37
C LEU A 137 -9.61 -19.52 30.47
N HIS A 138 -9.81 -18.21 30.51
CA HIS A 138 -11.13 -17.58 30.58
C HIS A 138 -11.74 -17.51 29.17
N ASP A 139 -12.59 -18.49 28.85
CA ASP A 139 -13.14 -18.72 27.51
C ASP A 139 -14.14 -17.64 27.06
N ASN A 140 -14.79 -16.93 27.99
CA ASN A 140 -15.81 -15.91 27.72
C ASN A 140 -15.71 -14.77 28.74
N VAL A 141 -14.74 -13.87 28.58
CA VAL A 141 -14.77 -12.57 29.28
C VAL A 141 -15.63 -11.61 28.47
N ASP A 142 -16.84 -11.33 28.97
CA ASP A 142 -17.77 -10.29 28.47
C ASP A 142 -17.25 -8.87 28.74
#